data_AF-K7R0E5-F1
#
_entry.id   AF-K7R0E5-F1
#
_cell.length_a   1.000
_cell.length_b   1.000
_cell.length_c   1.000
_cell.angle_alpha   90.00
_cell.angle_beta   90.00
_cell.angle_gamma   90.00
#
_symmetry.space_group_name_H-M   'P 1'
#
loop_
_entity.id
_entity.type
_entity.pdbx_description
1 polymer ?
#
loop_
_entity_poly.entity_id
_entity_poly.type
_entity_poly.pdbx_seq_one_letter_code
_entity_poly.pdbx_strand_id
1 'polypeptide(L)' 'DAITPGDFIQFAGALSLTLCPGAPKVQFSIGRPPPIAPAPDFIVPQPVNTTDELLTAFAAVDFSPEELVALLTSHTV' A
#
# COMPACT_ATOMS: atom_id res chain seq x y z
N ASP A 1 -26.06 2.98 4.91
CA ASP A 1 -24.63 2.89 5.28
C ASP A 1 -23.82 2.48 4.07
N ALA A 2 -22.89 3.33 3.64
CA ALA A 2 -21.95 3.04 2.56
C ALA A 2 -20.60 2.62 3.16
N ILE A 3 -19.86 1.77 2.46
CA ILE A 3 -18.47 1.42 2.80
C ILE A 3 -17.60 2.69 2.88
N THR A 4 -16.68 2.77 3.85
CA THR A 4 -15.80 3.94 3.95
C THR A 4 -14.78 3.94 2.80
N PRO A 5 -14.26 5.11 2.37
CA PRO A 5 -13.25 5.15 1.31
C PRO A 5 -12.01 4.29 1.63
N GLY A 6 -11.58 4.28 2.90
CA GLY A 6 -10.45 3.46 3.33
C GLY A 6 -10.73 1.96 3.20
N ASP A 7 -11.93 1.51 3.57
CA ASP A 7 -12.32 0.11 3.40
C ASP A 7 -12.46 -0.26 1.92
N PHE A 8 -13.01 0.63 1.10
CA PHE A 8 -13.17 0.39 -0.32
C PHE A 8 -11.83 0.27 -1.06
N ILE A 9 -10.85 1.14 -0.79
CA ILE A 9 -9.51 1.09 -1.41
C ILE A 9 -8.85 -0.27 -1.15
N GLN A 10 -8.86 -0.72 0.10
CA GLN A 10 -8.21 -1.95 0.51
C GLN A 10 -8.98 -3.19 0.03
N PHE A 11 -10.31 -3.14 0.02
CA PHE A 11 -11.14 -4.19 -0.57
C PHE A 11 -10.90 -4.34 -2.07
N ALA A 12 -10.87 -3.21 -2.81
CA ALA A 12 -10.66 -3.20 -4.25
C ALA A 12 -9.28 -3.78 -4.61
N GLY A 13 -8.23 -3.41 -3.86
CA GLY A 13 -6.89 -3.99 -4.05
C GLY A 13 -6.82 -5.48 -3.76
N ALA A 14 -7.42 -5.94 -2.65
CA ALA A 14 -7.46 -7.37 -2.33
C ALA A 14 -8.27 -8.16 -3.37
N LEU A 15 -9.39 -7.62 -3.84
CA LEU A 15 -10.24 -8.24 -4.85
C LEU A 15 -9.56 -8.30 -6.22
N SER A 16 -8.90 -7.22 -6.67
CA SER A 16 -8.27 -7.17 -7.99
C SER A 16 -7.14 -8.21 -8.12
N LEU A 17 -6.36 -8.42 -7.05
CA LEU A 17 -5.31 -9.43 -7.03
C LEU A 17 -5.84 -10.86 -7.25
N THR A 18 -7.10 -11.15 -6.91
CA THR A 18 -7.70 -12.47 -7.17
C THR A 18 -7.86 -12.79 -8.67
N LEU A 19 -7.78 -11.77 -9.52
CA LEU A 19 -7.84 -11.90 -10.98
C LEU A 19 -6.47 -12.15 -11.61
N CYS A 20 -5.38 -12.00 -10.85
CA CYS A 20 -4.01 -12.20 -11.31
C CYS A 20 -3.54 -13.63 -10.95
N PRO A 21 -3.26 -14.51 -11.93
CA PRO A 21 -2.79 -15.87 -11.63
C PRO A 21 -1.51 -15.88 -10.80
N GLY A 22 -1.52 -16.58 -9.66
CA GLY A 22 -0.36 -16.70 -8.77
C GLY A 22 -0.15 -15.51 -7.81
N ALA A 23 -0.97 -14.46 -7.90
CA ALA A 23 -0.93 -13.35 -6.95
C ALA A 23 -1.37 -13.78 -5.54
N PRO A 24 -0.87 -13.11 -4.48
CA PRO A 24 -1.23 -13.43 -3.12
C PRO A 24 -2.70 -13.11 -2.82
N LYS A 25 -3.29 -13.89 -1.91
CA LYS A 25 -4.59 -13.56 -1.30
C LYS A 25 -4.35 -12.69 -0.07
N VAL A 26 -4.38 -11.38 -0.27
CA VAL A 26 -4.16 -10.40 0.80
C VAL A 26 -5.34 -10.43 1.78
N GLN A 27 -5.05 -10.36 3.08
CA GLN A 27 -6.09 -10.28 4.12
C GLN A 27 -6.87 -8.97 4.00
N PHE A 28 -8.20 -9.06 4.06
CA PHE A 28 -9.08 -7.90 4.13
C PHE A 28 -9.73 -7.78 5.52
N SER A 29 -9.67 -6.58 6.09
CA SER A 29 -10.35 -6.18 7.33
C SER A 29 -11.22 -4.96 7.06
N ILE A 30 -12.38 -4.88 7.71
CA ILE A 30 -13.39 -3.82 7.54
C ILE A 30 -13.59 -3.04 8.85
N GLY A 31 -13.93 -1.75 8.75
CA GLY A 31 -14.22 -0.88 9.89
C GLY A 31 -13.30 0.34 10.00
N ARG A 32 -12.60 0.73 8.92
CA ARG A 32 -11.78 1.95 8.94
C ARG A 32 -12.69 3.19 9.11
N PRO A 33 -12.35 4.13 10.01
CA PRO A 33 -13.11 5.36 10.15
C PRO A 33 -12.99 6.24 8.87
N PRO A 34 -13.91 7.20 8.68
CA PRO A 34 -13.77 8.20 7.63
C PRO A 34 -12.45 8.99 7.75
N PRO A 35 -11.82 9.39 6.64
CA PRO A 35 -10.60 10.21 6.68
C PRO A 35 -10.88 11.56 7.34
N ILE A 36 -9.92 12.03 8.15
CA ILE A 36 -10.08 13.26 8.95
C ILE A 36 -9.47 14.50 8.28
N ALA A 37 -8.48 14.31 7.41
CA ALA A 37 -7.75 15.36 6.70
C ALA A 37 -6.99 14.77 5.50
N PRO A 38 -6.53 15.60 4.56
CA PRO A 38 -5.55 15.18 3.55
C PRO A 38 -4.24 14.69 4.17
N ALA A 39 -3.54 13.81 3.46
CA ALA A 39 -2.18 13.41 3.83
C ALA A 39 -1.20 14.59 3.62
N PRO A 40 -0.11 14.68 4.41
CA PRO A 40 0.97 15.62 4.15
C PRO A 40 1.59 15.44 2.77
N ASP A 41 2.10 16.52 2.18
CA ASP A 41 2.85 16.44 0.92
C ASP A 41 4.17 15.67 1.11
N PHE A 42 4.70 15.15 0.00
CA PHE A 42 6.03 14.51 -0.10
C PHE A 42 6.25 13.26 0.77
N ILE A 43 5.19 12.58 1.21
CA ILE A 43 5.29 11.29 1.91
C ILE A 43 5.27 10.08 0.97
N VAL A 44 5.06 10.29 -0.34
CA VAL A 44 5.03 9.22 -1.34
C VAL A 44 6.39 9.15 -2.03
N PRO A 45 7.08 8.00 -1.99
CA PRO A 45 8.36 7.81 -2.67
C PRO A 45 8.23 7.98 -4.18
N GLN A 46 9.26 8.56 -4.80
CA GLN A 46 9.31 8.85 -6.23
C GLN A 46 10.33 7.94 -6.94
N PRO A 47 10.13 7.62 -8.23
CA PRO A 47 11.07 6.79 -9.00
C PRO A 47 12.44 7.46 -9.22
N VAL A 48 12.54 8.76 -8.95
CA VAL A 48 13.80 9.52 -9.02
C VAL A 48 14.57 9.53 -7.70
N ASN A 49 13.99 9.03 -6.61
CA ASN A 49 14.68 8.92 -5.34
C ASN A 49 15.81 7.89 -5.40
N THR A 50 16.87 8.13 -4.64
CA THR A 50 17.95 7.16 -4.47
C THR A 50 17.50 5.98 -3.62
N THR A 51 18.20 4.85 -3.69
CA THR A 51 17.87 3.67 -2.87
C THR A 51 17.87 3.97 -1.37
N ASP A 52 18.81 4.78 -0.88
CA ASP A 52 18.88 5.15 0.54
C ASP A 52 17.70 6.01 0.97
N GLU A 53 17.23 6.91 0.11
CA GLU A 53 16.01 7.70 0.35
C GLU A 53 14.77 6.80 0.41
N LEU A 54 14.66 5.82 -0.49
CA LEU A 54 13.55 4.85 -0.49
C LEU A 54 13.54 4.00 0.79
N LEU A 55 14.69 3.44 1.17
CA LEU A 55 14.83 2.66 2.40
C LEU A 55 14.49 3.48 3.64
N THR A 56 14.93 4.75 3.68
CA THR A 56 14.62 5.67 4.77
C THR A 56 13.12 5.98 4.85
N ALA A 57 12.46 6.22 3.72
CA ALA A 57 11.03 6.53 3.66
C ALA A 57 10.16 5.35 4.13
N PHE A 58 10.51 4.12 3.73
CA PHE A 58 9.79 2.92 4.15
C PHE A 58 10.06 2.53 5.61
N ALA A 59 11.29 2.74 6.10
CA ALA A 59 11.61 2.58 7.51
C ALA A 59 10.82 3.57 8.40
N ALA A 60 10.51 4.77 7.91
CA ALA A 60 9.69 5.76 8.63
C ALA A 60 8.22 5.35 8.82
N VAL A 61 7.75 4.31 8.10
CA VAL A 61 6.42 3.71 8.26
C VAL A 61 6.50 2.22 8.61
N ASP A 62 7.59 1.84 9.30
CA ASP A 62 7.83 0.53 9.90
C ASP A 62 7.97 -0.65 8.92
N PHE A 63 8.50 -0.41 7.70
CA PHE A 63 8.91 -1.49 6.80
C PHE A 63 10.43 -1.69 6.77
N SER A 64 10.85 -2.95 6.83
CA SER A 64 12.23 -3.39 6.58
C SER A 64 12.62 -3.32 5.09
N PRO A 65 13.92 -3.34 4.76
CA PRO A 65 14.37 -3.45 3.38
C PRO A 65 13.79 -4.67 2.64
N GLU A 66 13.66 -5.81 3.33
CA GLU A 66 13.09 -7.03 2.79
C GLU A 66 11.60 -6.87 2.46
N GLU A 67 10.84 -6.18 3.32
CA GLU A 67 9.43 -5.88 3.08
C GLU A 67 9.23 -4.86 1.96
N LEU A 68 10.11 -3.87 1.81
CA LEU A 68 10.10 -2.99 0.64
C LEU A 68 10.24 -3.80 -0.65
N VAL A 69 11.22 -4.70 -0.72
CA VAL A 69 11.40 -5.58 -1.89
C VAL A 69 10.18 -6.46 -2.11
N ALA A 70 9.57 -7.00 -1.04
CA ALA A 70 8.35 -7.77 -1.14
C ALA A 70 7.17 -6.94 -1.70
N LEU A 71 7.00 -5.69 -1.28
CA LEU A 71 5.96 -4.80 -1.78
C LEU A 71 6.15 -4.43 -3.26
N LEU A 72 7.40 -4.35 -3.74
CA LEU A 72 7.71 -4.12 -5.15
C LEU A 72 7.29 -5.26 -6.06
N THR A 73 6.90 -6.43 -5.53
CA THR A 73 6.22 -7.46 -6.34
C THR A 73 4.93 -6.96 -6.99
N SER A 74 4.33 -5.88 -6.47
CA SER A 74 3.21 -5.18 -7.12
C SER A 74 3.53 -4.70 -8.54
N HIS A 75 4.80 -4.48 -8.90
CA HIS A 75 5.20 -4.12 -10.26
C HIS A 75 5.21 -5.30 -11.26
N THR A 76 4.74 -6.50 -10.85
CA THR A 76 4.65 -7.66 -11.75
C THR A 76 3.33 -7.74 -12.53
N VAL A 77 2.34 -6.90 -12.21
CA VAL A 77 0.99 -6.87 -12.79
C VAL A 77 0.55 -5.45 -13.15
#